data_AF-A0AAW0WS98-F1
#
_entry.id   AF-A0AAW0WS98-F1
#
_cell.length_a   1.000
_cell.length_b   1.000
_cell.length_c   1.000
_cell.angle_alpha   90.00
_cell.angle_beta   90.00
_cell.angle_gamma   90.00
#
_symmetry.space_group_name_H-M   'P 1'
#
loop_
_entity.id
_entity.type
_entity.pdbx_description
1 polymer ?
#
loop_
_entity_poly.entity_id
_entity_poly.type
_entity_poly.pdbx_seq_one_letter_code
_entity_poly.pdbx_strand_id
1 'polypeptide(L)'
;TYNIDAQIGDSSACATALLCGVKANVNTLGLDHRGKFEDCMSSYTAGVTSIIDWAQKHGKSTGIVTNTRITHGTPSALYARSPSRYWEDDAKIPAHSHASCKDIARQLIENEPGKNINVLMGGGRRHLIPTSVYDREERNQRGRRTDGRNLLDEWVHDKKTRDLNAEYVWNKAQFDKVDPKHTDYLLGVFGYSHLDFEVDRNKGPTGEPSLSEMTVKAIQILRKNPHGFFLMVE
;
A
#
# COMPACT_ATOMS: atom_id res chain seq x y z
N THR A 1 15.14 -18.21 -5.83
CA THR A 1 13.87 -17.52 -5.46
C THR A 1 12.65 -18.14 -6.11
N TYR A 2 12.62 -19.47 -6.33
CA TYR A 2 11.48 -20.14 -6.97
C TYR A 2 10.18 -19.96 -6.17
N ASN A 3 9.04 -19.81 -6.85
CA ASN A 3 7.68 -19.88 -6.28
C ASN A 3 7.15 -21.32 -6.36
N ILE A 4 6.10 -21.66 -5.61
CA ILE A 4 5.63 -23.05 -5.49
C ILE A 4 5.39 -23.72 -6.86
N ASP A 5 4.87 -22.96 -7.81
CA ASP A 5 4.47 -23.39 -9.15
C ASP A 5 5.38 -22.86 -10.28
N ALA A 6 6.50 -22.17 -9.96
CA ALA A 6 7.40 -21.63 -10.98
C ALA A 6 8.87 -21.53 -10.54
N GLN A 7 9.79 -21.85 -11.45
CA GLN A 7 11.23 -21.76 -11.21
C GLN A 7 11.72 -20.30 -11.11
N ILE A 8 11.21 -19.43 -11.97
CA ILE A 8 11.49 -17.99 -11.96
C ILE A 8 10.39 -17.31 -11.15
N GLY A 9 10.77 -16.72 -10.02
CA GLY A 9 9.82 -16.11 -9.11
C GLY A 9 9.33 -14.74 -9.58
N ASP A 10 8.06 -14.43 -9.32
CA ASP A 10 7.50 -13.10 -9.47
C ASP A 10 7.60 -12.30 -8.16
N SER A 11 7.52 -10.96 -8.25
CA SER A 11 7.74 -10.12 -7.07
C SER A 11 6.71 -10.31 -5.96
N SER A 12 5.44 -10.65 -6.29
CA SER A 12 4.36 -10.75 -5.29
C SER A 12 4.45 -12.03 -4.45
N ALA A 13 4.71 -13.17 -5.09
CA ALA A 13 4.92 -14.42 -4.38
C ALA A 13 6.28 -14.46 -3.66
N CYS A 14 7.32 -13.81 -4.22
CA CYS A 14 8.59 -13.63 -3.52
C CYS A 14 8.45 -12.72 -2.29
N ALA A 15 7.68 -11.64 -2.39
CA ALA A 15 7.38 -10.77 -1.24
C ALA A 15 6.59 -11.53 -0.17
N THR A 16 5.64 -12.39 -0.54
CA THR A 16 4.94 -13.27 0.41
C THR A 16 5.92 -14.20 1.13
N ALA A 17 6.87 -14.80 0.41
CA ALA A 17 7.90 -15.62 1.02
C ALA A 17 8.80 -14.83 2.00
N LEU A 18 9.25 -13.64 1.59
CA LEU A 18 10.15 -12.81 2.38
C LEU A 18 9.48 -12.19 3.61
N LEU A 19 8.23 -11.74 3.47
CA LEU A 19 7.55 -10.89 4.45
C LEU A 19 6.51 -11.65 5.27
N CYS A 20 6.04 -12.82 4.81
CA CYS A 20 5.11 -13.69 5.51
C CYS A 20 5.72 -15.05 5.90
N GLY A 21 6.92 -15.37 5.42
CA GLY A 21 7.64 -16.60 5.76
C GLY A 21 7.09 -17.87 5.08
N VAL A 22 6.21 -17.73 4.09
CA VAL A 22 5.58 -18.85 3.37
C VAL A 22 5.69 -18.63 1.87
N LYS A 23 6.18 -19.63 1.13
CA LYS A 23 6.18 -19.58 -0.33
C LYS A 23 4.76 -19.64 -0.89
N ALA A 24 4.51 -18.84 -1.92
CA ALA A 24 3.22 -18.74 -2.59
C ALA A 24 3.30 -19.17 -4.06
N ASN A 25 2.14 -19.26 -4.70
CA ASN A 25 2.00 -19.44 -6.14
C ASN A 25 2.21 -18.10 -6.86
N VAL A 26 2.69 -18.13 -8.10
CA VAL A 26 2.95 -16.95 -8.92
C VAL A 26 1.72 -16.04 -9.01
N ASN A 27 1.96 -14.73 -9.01
CA ASN A 27 0.96 -13.66 -9.12
C ASN A 27 -0.05 -13.57 -7.96
N THR A 28 0.12 -14.34 -6.89
CA THR A 28 -0.67 -14.21 -5.66
C THR A 28 0.12 -13.43 -4.60
N LEU A 29 -0.58 -12.77 -3.66
CA LEU A 29 0.06 -12.09 -2.54
C LEU A 29 -0.66 -12.31 -1.22
N GLY A 30 0.11 -12.51 -0.15
CA GLY A 30 -0.42 -12.76 1.19
C GLY A 30 -1.22 -14.06 1.30
N LEU A 31 -1.02 -15.00 0.37
CA LEU A 31 -1.66 -16.32 0.34
C LEU A 31 -0.59 -17.43 0.36
N ASP A 32 -0.91 -18.58 0.93
CA ASP A 32 -0.12 -19.80 0.76
C ASP A 32 -0.45 -20.52 -0.56
N HIS A 33 0.15 -21.69 -0.78
CA HIS A 33 -0.04 -22.54 -1.96
C HIS A 33 -1.50 -22.93 -2.29
N ARG A 34 -2.45 -22.79 -1.34
CA ARG A 34 -3.88 -23.05 -1.58
C ARG A 34 -4.55 -21.91 -2.34
N GLY A 35 -3.97 -20.71 -2.28
CA GLY A 35 -4.41 -19.54 -3.05
C GLY A 35 -4.13 -19.76 -4.53
N LYS A 36 -5.15 -19.65 -5.36
CA LYS A 36 -5.07 -19.87 -6.81
C LYS A 36 -5.19 -18.54 -7.54
N PHE A 37 -4.36 -18.36 -8.56
CA PHE A 37 -4.35 -17.12 -9.35
C PHE A 37 -5.74 -16.84 -9.94
N GLU A 38 -6.24 -15.62 -9.76
CA GLU A 38 -7.56 -15.12 -10.20
C GLU A 38 -8.79 -15.82 -9.62
N ASP A 39 -8.62 -16.76 -8.67
CA ASP A 39 -9.72 -17.39 -7.96
C ASP A 39 -10.00 -16.65 -6.65
N CYS A 40 -10.99 -15.75 -6.67
CA CYS A 40 -11.46 -15.00 -5.51
C CYS A 40 -11.71 -15.90 -4.29
N MET A 41 -12.39 -17.03 -4.49
CA MET A 41 -12.83 -17.87 -3.38
C MET A 41 -11.67 -18.60 -2.70
N SER A 42 -10.60 -18.91 -3.43
CA SER A 42 -9.40 -19.51 -2.85
C SER A 42 -8.72 -18.64 -1.79
N SER A 43 -8.88 -17.31 -1.88
CA SER A 43 -8.20 -16.36 -1.00
C SER A 43 -8.67 -16.40 0.46
N TYR A 44 -9.94 -16.78 0.69
CA TYR A 44 -10.54 -16.78 2.03
C TYR A 44 -9.91 -17.79 2.99
N THR A 45 -9.44 -18.93 2.45
CA THR A 45 -8.86 -20.00 3.27
C THR A 45 -7.33 -20.06 3.20
N ALA A 46 -6.72 -19.33 2.26
CA ALA A 46 -5.29 -19.38 1.99
C ALA A 46 -4.49 -18.22 2.61
N GLY A 47 -5.15 -17.26 3.25
CA GLY A 47 -4.50 -16.07 3.82
C GLY A 47 -3.41 -16.41 4.84
N VAL A 48 -2.27 -15.74 4.73
CA VAL A 48 -1.17 -15.81 5.70
C VAL A 48 -1.00 -14.47 6.43
N THR A 49 -0.32 -14.49 7.57
CA THR A 49 0.06 -13.28 8.32
C THR A 49 1.44 -12.80 7.89
N SER A 50 1.61 -11.49 7.73
CA SER A 50 2.89 -10.87 7.43
C SER A 50 3.60 -10.40 8.71
N ILE A 51 4.89 -10.06 8.60
CA ILE A 51 5.67 -9.42 9.67
C ILE A 51 5.04 -8.11 10.18
N ILE A 52 4.24 -7.41 9.36
CA ILE A 52 3.51 -6.22 9.80
C ILE A 52 2.34 -6.59 10.72
N ASP A 53 1.63 -7.70 10.44
CA ASP A 53 0.59 -8.23 11.35
C ASP A 53 1.21 -8.54 12.72
N TRP A 54 2.38 -9.20 12.74
CA TRP A 54 3.10 -9.53 13.96
C TRP A 54 3.57 -8.28 14.71
N ALA A 55 4.14 -7.30 14.00
CA ALA A 55 4.59 -6.04 14.59
C ALA A 55 3.43 -5.29 15.27
N GLN A 56 2.29 -5.14 14.58
CA GLN A 56 1.11 -4.48 15.14
C GLN A 56 0.54 -5.23 16.34
N LYS A 57 0.46 -6.58 16.29
CA LYS A 57 0.03 -7.41 17.44
C LYS A 57 0.92 -7.25 18.67
N HIS A 58 2.20 -6.91 18.47
CA HIS A 58 3.14 -6.63 19.55
C HIS A 58 3.26 -5.14 19.91
N GLY A 59 2.28 -4.31 19.49
CA GLY A 59 2.22 -2.89 19.83
C GLY A 59 3.30 -2.03 19.16
N LYS A 60 4.00 -2.56 18.16
CA LYS A 60 5.01 -1.83 17.40
C LYS A 60 4.36 -0.98 16.32
N SER A 61 4.98 0.14 15.99
CA SER A 61 4.56 0.94 14.84
C SER A 61 5.01 0.28 13.53
N THR A 62 4.31 0.57 12.45
CA THR A 62 4.57 -0.07 11.16
C THR A 62 4.58 0.90 10.00
N GLY A 63 5.48 0.69 9.05
CA GLY A 63 5.54 1.52 7.86
C GLY A 63 6.02 0.80 6.61
N ILE A 64 5.63 1.38 5.48
CA ILE A 64 5.96 0.96 4.13
C ILE A 64 6.34 2.21 3.33
N VAL A 65 7.55 2.21 2.77
CA VAL A 65 8.01 3.20 1.81
C VAL A 65 8.37 2.49 0.52
N THR A 66 7.90 2.99 -0.62
CA THR A 66 8.22 2.42 -1.94
C THR A 66 8.27 3.50 -3.00
N ASN A 67 9.13 3.34 -4.01
CA ASN A 67 9.01 4.13 -5.26
C ASN A 67 7.93 3.59 -6.22
N THR A 68 7.33 2.45 -5.90
CA THR A 68 6.25 1.87 -6.70
C THR A 68 4.89 2.40 -6.26
N ARG A 69 3.81 1.74 -6.71
CA ARG A 69 2.47 2.02 -6.19
C ARG A 69 2.38 1.37 -4.81
N ILE A 70 1.74 2.01 -3.85
CA ILE A 70 1.51 1.39 -2.53
C ILE A 70 0.65 0.11 -2.62
N THR A 71 -0.06 -0.08 -3.74
CA THR A 71 -0.84 -1.25 -4.13
C THR A 71 -0.07 -2.26 -5.02
N HIS A 72 1.21 -2.02 -5.30
CA HIS A 72 2.04 -2.93 -6.08
C HIS A 72 2.30 -4.25 -5.32
N GLY A 73 2.75 -5.30 -6.03
CA GLY A 73 2.87 -6.65 -5.47
C GLY A 73 3.74 -6.75 -4.21
N THR A 74 4.88 -6.06 -4.16
CA THR A 74 5.81 -6.09 -3.02
C THR A 74 5.21 -5.45 -1.75
N PRO A 75 4.77 -4.17 -1.74
CA PRO A 75 4.17 -3.57 -0.56
C PRO A 75 2.88 -4.26 -0.14
N SER A 76 2.07 -4.70 -1.11
CA SER A 76 0.77 -5.30 -0.84
C SER A 76 0.85 -6.65 -0.16
N ALA A 77 1.93 -7.41 -0.33
CA ALA A 77 2.12 -8.67 0.39
C ALA A 77 2.17 -8.49 1.92
N LEU A 78 2.44 -7.28 2.42
CA LEU A 78 2.42 -6.98 3.86
C LEU A 78 1.01 -6.85 4.43
N TYR A 79 0.01 -6.47 3.65
CA TYR A 79 -1.31 -6.11 4.19
C TYR A 79 -2.51 -6.74 3.47
N ALA A 80 -2.35 -7.09 2.20
CA ALA A 80 -3.41 -7.64 1.38
C ALA A 80 -3.30 -9.16 1.26
N ARG A 81 -4.46 -9.78 1.07
CA ARG A 81 -4.64 -11.20 0.80
C ARG A 81 -5.42 -11.25 -0.51
N SER A 82 -4.71 -11.42 -1.61
CA SER A 82 -5.30 -11.33 -2.95
C SER A 82 -4.85 -12.50 -3.83
N PRO A 83 -5.80 -13.15 -4.53
CA PRO A 83 -5.46 -14.19 -5.52
C PRO A 83 -4.89 -13.59 -6.80
N SER A 84 -4.85 -12.26 -6.94
CA SER A 84 -4.20 -11.61 -8.07
C SER A 84 -3.52 -10.33 -7.63
N ARG A 85 -2.23 -10.23 -7.89
CA ARG A 85 -1.42 -9.01 -7.72
C ARG A 85 -1.90 -7.84 -8.59
N TYR A 86 -2.74 -8.12 -9.58
CA TYR A 86 -3.27 -7.11 -10.51
C TYR A 86 -4.57 -6.47 -10.02
N TRP A 87 -5.21 -7.02 -8.98
CA TRP A 87 -6.44 -6.48 -8.39
C TRP A 87 -6.15 -5.26 -7.49
N GLU A 88 -5.37 -4.30 -8.01
CA GLU A 88 -4.96 -3.08 -7.30
C GLU A 88 -6.16 -2.15 -7.02
N ASP A 89 -7.15 -2.14 -7.92
CA ASP A 89 -8.42 -1.42 -7.81
C ASP A 89 -9.59 -2.33 -8.26
N ASP A 90 -10.82 -1.89 -8.02
CA ASP A 90 -12.06 -2.61 -8.34
C ASP A 90 -12.25 -2.87 -9.85
N ALA A 91 -11.75 -1.98 -10.72
CA ALA A 91 -11.84 -2.14 -12.17
C ALA A 91 -10.96 -3.29 -12.70
N LYS A 92 -10.05 -3.82 -11.87
CA LYS A 92 -9.22 -4.99 -12.18
C LYS A 92 -9.79 -6.31 -11.67
N ILE A 93 -10.81 -6.27 -10.82
CA ILE A 93 -11.49 -7.48 -10.37
C ILE A 93 -12.50 -7.89 -11.44
N PRO A 94 -12.62 -9.19 -11.79
CA PRO A 94 -13.69 -9.67 -12.65
C PRO A 94 -15.07 -9.38 -12.05
N ALA A 95 -16.04 -8.99 -12.88
CA ALA A 95 -17.38 -8.56 -12.43
C ALA A 95 -18.08 -9.59 -11.51
N HIS A 96 -17.93 -10.90 -11.79
CA HIS A 96 -18.51 -11.97 -10.97
C HIS A 96 -17.89 -12.08 -9.57
N SER A 97 -16.73 -11.47 -9.34
CA SER A 97 -16.00 -11.46 -8.06
C SER A 97 -16.12 -10.14 -7.29
N HIS A 98 -16.74 -9.10 -7.86
CA HIS A 98 -16.87 -7.75 -7.24
C HIS A 98 -17.58 -7.78 -5.89
N ALA A 99 -18.60 -8.62 -5.73
CA ALA A 99 -19.37 -8.72 -4.49
C ALA A 99 -18.62 -9.48 -3.39
N SER A 100 -17.69 -10.36 -3.75
CA SER A 100 -16.99 -11.24 -2.82
C SER A 100 -15.63 -10.65 -2.43
N CYS A 101 -14.80 -10.30 -3.41
CA CYS A 101 -13.43 -9.88 -3.17
C CYS A 101 -13.27 -8.37 -3.10
N LYS A 102 -12.49 -7.93 -2.11
CA LYS A 102 -12.00 -6.54 -2.03
C LYS A 102 -10.71 -6.40 -2.84
N ASP A 103 -10.62 -5.30 -3.59
CA ASP A 103 -9.36 -4.90 -4.23
C ASP A 103 -8.30 -4.52 -3.18
N ILE A 104 -7.03 -4.58 -3.60
CA ILE A 104 -5.88 -4.33 -2.73
C ILE A 104 -5.98 -2.94 -2.09
N ALA A 105 -6.38 -1.90 -2.83
CA ALA A 105 -6.55 -0.56 -2.28
C ALA A 105 -7.62 -0.52 -1.17
N ARG A 106 -8.75 -1.21 -1.34
CA ARG A 106 -9.73 -1.36 -0.25
C ARG A 106 -9.18 -2.13 0.93
N GLN A 107 -8.43 -3.21 0.72
CA GLN A 107 -7.82 -3.97 1.81
C GLN A 107 -6.83 -3.10 2.61
N LEU A 108 -6.08 -2.22 1.94
CA LEU A 108 -5.18 -1.27 2.58
C LEU A 108 -5.91 -0.32 3.54
N ILE A 109 -7.06 0.22 3.14
CA ILE A 109 -7.76 1.26 3.90
C ILE A 109 -8.76 0.69 4.90
N GLU A 110 -9.39 -0.45 4.60
CA GLU A 110 -10.50 -1.01 5.40
C GLU A 110 -10.09 -2.14 6.34
N ASN A 111 -9.06 -2.93 6.00
CA ASN A 111 -8.75 -4.17 6.70
C ASN A 111 -7.48 -4.06 7.57
N GLU A 112 -7.36 -4.95 8.55
CA GLU A 112 -6.07 -5.20 9.21
C GLU A 112 -5.17 -6.07 8.32
N PRO A 113 -3.85 -5.80 8.31
CA PRO A 113 -3.14 -4.78 9.09
C PRO A 113 -3.08 -3.38 8.42
N GLY A 114 -3.61 -3.24 7.20
CA GLY A 114 -3.46 -2.03 6.36
C GLY A 114 -3.93 -0.74 7.02
N LYS A 115 -5.14 -0.73 7.61
CA LYS A 115 -5.75 0.48 8.16
C LYS A 115 -4.99 1.10 9.35
N ASN A 116 -4.08 0.34 9.94
CA ASN A 116 -3.25 0.70 11.09
C ASN A 116 -1.76 0.90 10.77
N ILE A 117 -1.37 0.87 9.50
CA ILE A 117 -0.02 1.26 9.10
C ILE A 117 0.18 2.74 9.44
N ASN A 118 1.21 3.05 10.24
CA ASN A 118 1.51 4.41 10.70
C ASN A 118 2.09 5.26 9.58
N VAL A 119 3.00 4.71 8.77
CA VAL A 119 3.61 5.48 7.68
C VAL A 119 3.50 4.70 6.39
N LEU A 120 2.82 5.27 5.39
CA LEU A 120 2.68 4.68 4.07
C LEU A 120 3.03 5.71 3.02
N MET A 121 4.12 5.49 2.29
CA MET A 121 4.60 6.43 1.29
C MET A 121 4.97 5.75 -0.03
N GLY A 122 4.53 6.33 -1.13
CA GLY A 122 4.82 5.87 -2.49
C GLY A 122 3.89 6.48 -3.51
N GLY A 123 3.61 5.78 -4.59
CA GLY A 123 2.70 6.22 -5.64
C GLY A 123 1.35 5.51 -5.61
N GLY A 124 0.56 5.73 -6.66
CA GLY A 124 -0.62 4.91 -6.97
C GLY A 124 -1.95 5.61 -6.73
N ARG A 125 -2.00 6.95 -6.75
CA ARG A 125 -3.24 7.72 -6.53
C ARG A 125 -4.39 7.23 -7.40
N ARG A 126 -4.11 6.83 -8.65
CA ARG A 126 -5.12 6.33 -9.59
C ARG A 126 -6.00 5.18 -9.06
N HIS A 127 -5.47 4.35 -8.15
CA HIS A 127 -6.20 3.21 -7.57
C HIS A 127 -7.09 3.60 -6.37
N LEU A 128 -6.92 4.82 -5.86
CA LEU A 128 -7.56 5.31 -4.64
C LEU A 128 -8.68 6.33 -4.91
N ILE A 129 -8.69 6.96 -6.09
CA ILE A 129 -9.69 7.95 -6.49
C ILE A 129 -10.62 7.41 -7.59
N PRO A 130 -11.89 7.87 -7.65
CA PRO A 130 -12.86 7.38 -8.63
C PRO A 130 -12.68 8.02 -10.00
N THR A 131 -13.23 7.37 -11.02
CA THR A 131 -13.25 7.84 -12.42
C THR A 131 -13.91 9.20 -12.63
N SER A 132 -14.71 9.67 -11.67
CA SER A 132 -15.30 11.01 -11.66
C SER A 132 -14.35 12.11 -11.19
N VAL A 133 -13.20 11.77 -10.61
CA VAL A 133 -12.23 12.71 -10.04
C VAL A 133 -10.97 12.74 -10.89
N TYR A 134 -10.52 13.96 -11.22
CA TYR A 134 -9.23 14.20 -11.87
C TYR A 134 -8.08 14.14 -10.87
N ASP A 135 -6.93 13.61 -11.30
CA ASP A 135 -5.71 13.66 -10.49
C ASP A 135 -5.24 15.10 -10.29
N ARG A 136 -4.70 15.38 -9.11
CA ARG A 136 -4.33 16.74 -8.70
C ARG A 136 -3.07 17.25 -9.39
N GLU A 137 -2.16 16.36 -9.78
CA GLU A 137 -0.91 16.71 -10.46
C GLU A 137 -1.00 16.36 -11.94
N GLU A 138 -1.47 15.16 -12.25
CA GLU A 138 -1.74 14.72 -13.62
C GLU A 138 -3.13 15.18 -14.07
N ARG A 139 -3.30 16.49 -14.27
CA ARG A 139 -4.62 17.13 -14.47
C ARG A 139 -5.48 16.58 -15.61
N ASN A 140 -4.89 15.86 -16.56
CA ASN A 140 -5.60 15.24 -17.69
C ASN A 140 -5.99 13.77 -17.42
N GLN A 141 -5.56 13.22 -16.29
CA GLN A 141 -5.83 11.85 -15.87
C GLN A 141 -6.95 11.82 -14.83
N ARG A 142 -7.75 10.75 -14.86
CA ARG A 142 -8.83 10.48 -13.89
C ARG A 142 -8.51 9.26 -13.05
N GLY A 143 -9.18 9.11 -11.92
CA GLY A 143 -9.14 7.88 -11.15
C GLY A 143 -9.55 6.64 -11.93
N ARG A 144 -9.22 5.47 -11.37
CA ARG A 144 -9.58 4.17 -11.95
C ARG A 144 -10.76 3.51 -11.26
N ARG A 145 -11.14 3.95 -10.06
CA ARG A 145 -12.22 3.28 -9.33
C ARG A 145 -13.56 3.49 -10.01
N THR A 146 -14.27 2.39 -10.23
CA THR A 146 -15.59 2.35 -10.87
C THR A 146 -16.73 2.30 -9.87
N ASP A 147 -16.43 1.99 -8.61
CA ASP A 147 -17.37 1.97 -7.49
C ASP A 147 -17.73 3.36 -6.94
N GLY A 148 -17.18 4.44 -7.52
CA GLY A 148 -17.46 5.82 -7.12
C GLY A 148 -16.82 6.25 -5.80
N ARG A 149 -15.98 5.43 -5.19
CA ARG A 149 -15.39 5.70 -3.87
C ARG A 149 -14.09 6.46 -3.97
N ASN A 150 -13.86 7.36 -3.02
CA ASN A 150 -12.58 8.04 -2.83
C ASN A 150 -11.93 7.53 -1.54
N LEU A 151 -11.02 6.57 -1.69
CA LEU A 151 -10.37 5.91 -0.57
C LEU A 151 -9.37 6.83 0.17
N LEU A 152 -8.89 7.90 -0.47
CA LEU A 152 -8.07 8.90 0.22
C LEU A 152 -8.91 9.68 1.23
N ASP A 153 -10.11 10.11 0.82
CA ASP A 153 -11.03 10.83 1.69
C ASP A 153 -11.51 9.91 2.82
N GLU A 154 -11.79 8.64 2.52
CA GLU A 154 -12.17 7.64 3.52
C GLU A 154 -11.05 7.38 4.54
N TRP A 155 -9.78 7.33 4.11
CA TRP A 155 -8.65 7.18 5.04
C TRP A 155 -8.54 8.39 5.96
N VAL A 156 -8.62 9.61 5.43
CA VAL A 156 -8.58 10.85 6.24
C VAL A 156 -9.76 10.87 7.21
N HIS A 157 -10.94 10.47 6.75
CA HIS A 157 -12.13 10.38 7.59
C HIS A 157 -11.95 9.38 8.73
N ASP A 158 -11.47 8.17 8.46
CA ASP A 158 -11.19 7.15 9.48
C ASP A 158 -10.18 7.64 10.53
N LYS A 159 -9.09 8.31 10.12
CA LYS A 159 -8.11 8.82 11.09
C LYS A 159 -8.70 9.93 11.96
N LYS A 160 -9.52 10.81 11.37
CA LYS A 160 -10.22 11.86 12.10
C LYS A 160 -11.26 11.31 13.07
N THR A 161 -12.05 10.31 12.69
CA THR A 161 -13.07 9.72 13.57
C THR A 161 -12.47 8.95 14.74
N ARG A 162 -11.25 8.44 14.58
CA ARG A 162 -10.46 7.80 15.64
C ARG A 162 -9.64 8.77 16.49
N ASP A 163 -9.75 10.08 16.26
CA ASP A 163 -8.98 11.12 16.95
C ASP A 163 -7.45 10.89 16.88
N LEU A 164 -6.98 10.51 15.70
CA LEU A 164 -5.56 10.24 15.43
C LEU A 164 -4.91 11.43 14.71
N ASN A 165 -3.70 11.79 15.11
CA ASN A 165 -2.92 12.83 14.43
C ASN A 165 -2.42 12.29 13.08
N ALA A 166 -3.15 12.61 12.01
CA ALA A 166 -2.88 12.08 10.69
C ALA A 166 -2.73 13.17 9.63
N GLU A 167 -1.79 12.95 8.71
CA GLU A 167 -1.58 13.82 7.55
C GLU A 167 -1.61 13.01 6.26
N TYR A 168 -2.34 13.54 5.27
CA TYR A 168 -2.29 13.07 3.89
C TYR A 168 -1.57 14.12 3.03
N VAL A 169 -0.52 13.68 2.33
CA VAL A 169 0.31 14.54 1.47
C VAL A 169 0.49 13.90 0.09
N TRP A 170 0.64 14.73 -0.95
CA TRP A 170 0.78 14.24 -2.33
C TRP A 170 1.87 14.92 -3.14
N ASN A 171 2.63 15.85 -2.56
CA ASN A 171 3.78 16.47 -3.22
C ASN A 171 4.89 16.82 -2.23
N LYS A 172 6.05 17.20 -2.76
CA LYS A 172 7.24 17.53 -1.99
C LYS A 172 7.01 18.66 -0.99
N ALA A 173 6.32 19.74 -1.39
CA ALA A 173 6.09 20.89 -0.51
C ALA A 173 5.25 20.54 0.73
N GLN A 174 4.26 19.66 0.58
CA GLN A 174 3.47 19.17 1.70
C GLN A 174 4.26 18.19 2.55
N PHE A 175 4.98 17.25 1.92
CA PHE A 175 5.86 16.31 2.60
C PHE A 175 6.89 17.03 3.50
N ASP A 176 7.47 18.12 3.02
CA ASP A 176 8.45 18.91 3.78
C ASP A 176 7.84 19.61 4.99
N LYS A 177 6.55 19.94 4.95
CA LYS A 177 5.81 20.59 6.04
C LYS A 177 5.35 19.63 7.14
N VAL A 178 5.30 18.33 6.88
CA VAL A 178 4.93 17.31 7.88
C VAL A 178 5.88 17.42 9.07
N ASP A 179 5.34 17.66 10.27
CA ASP A 179 6.10 17.64 11.51
C ASP A 179 6.11 16.23 12.11
N PRO A 180 7.20 15.46 11.96
CA PRO A 180 7.24 14.07 12.41
C PRO A 180 7.09 13.92 13.94
N LYS A 181 7.24 15.00 14.72
CA LYS A 181 7.00 14.95 16.17
C LYS A 181 5.51 14.82 16.48
N HIS A 182 4.65 15.49 15.72
CA HIS A 182 3.22 15.59 15.98
C HIS A 182 2.36 14.70 15.07
N THR A 183 2.89 14.22 13.95
CA THR A 183 2.18 13.28 13.07
C THR A 183 2.35 11.83 13.56
N ASP A 184 1.26 11.11 13.82
CA ASP A 184 1.26 9.69 14.21
C ASP A 184 0.94 8.75 13.03
N TYR A 185 0.18 9.27 12.06
CA TYR A 185 -0.16 8.59 10.81
C TYR A 185 0.15 9.47 9.59
N LEU A 186 0.94 8.96 8.66
CA LEU A 186 1.30 9.68 7.43
C LEU A 186 0.96 8.82 6.21
N LEU A 187 0.08 9.34 5.35
CA LEU A 187 -0.15 8.80 4.01
C LEU A 187 0.44 9.76 2.98
N GLY A 188 1.51 9.34 2.31
CA GLY A 188 2.15 10.09 1.22
C GLY A 188 1.94 9.40 -0.11
N VAL A 189 1.13 9.97 -1.01
CA VAL A 189 0.90 9.37 -2.34
C VAL A 189 1.32 10.35 -3.44
N PHE A 190 2.55 10.22 -3.92
CA PHE A 190 3.26 11.24 -4.72
C PHE A 190 3.16 11.05 -6.23
N GLY A 191 2.89 9.83 -6.70
CA GLY A 191 2.69 9.55 -8.13
C GLY A 191 1.26 9.13 -8.46
N TYR A 192 0.77 9.51 -9.65
CA TYR A 192 -0.49 8.98 -10.20
C TYR A 192 -0.40 7.43 -10.37
N SER A 193 0.76 6.94 -10.79
CA SER A 193 1.12 5.52 -10.90
C SER A 193 2.32 5.22 -9.99
N HIS A 194 3.43 4.70 -10.50
CA HIS A 194 4.70 4.69 -9.78
C HIS A 194 5.22 6.12 -9.60
N LEU A 195 6.20 6.30 -8.71
CA LEU A 195 7.02 7.52 -8.72
C LEU A 195 7.88 7.53 -9.98
N ASP A 196 8.36 8.70 -10.36
CA ASP A 196 9.30 8.85 -11.45
C ASP A 196 10.65 8.19 -11.10
N PHE A 197 11.38 7.76 -12.13
CA PHE A 197 12.76 7.33 -11.92
C PHE A 197 13.59 8.50 -11.36
N GLU A 198 14.57 8.21 -10.49
CA GLU A 198 15.34 9.26 -9.80
C GLU A 198 16.02 10.26 -10.76
N VAL A 199 16.36 9.83 -11.98
CA VAL A 199 16.93 10.70 -13.02
C VAL A 199 15.93 11.71 -13.57
N ASP A 200 14.65 11.34 -13.64
CA ASP A 200 13.56 12.14 -14.20
C ASP A 200 12.74 12.86 -13.11
N ARG A 201 12.92 12.46 -11.85
CA ARG A 201 12.15 12.96 -10.71
C ARG A 201 12.21 14.49 -10.61
N ASN A 202 11.03 15.10 -10.61
CA ASN A 202 10.89 16.51 -10.28
C ASN A 202 11.23 16.73 -8.80
N LYS A 203 12.31 17.49 -8.53
CA LYS A 203 12.79 17.79 -7.16
C LYS A 203 12.20 19.08 -6.59
N GLY A 204 11.37 19.78 -7.38
CA GLY A 204 10.73 21.02 -6.98
C GLY A 204 9.55 20.84 -6.03
N PRO A 205 8.92 21.94 -5.58
CA PRO A 205 7.84 21.91 -4.59
C PRO A 205 6.60 21.10 -5.03
N THR A 206 6.34 21.02 -6.34
CA THR A 206 5.24 20.24 -6.95
C THR A 206 5.71 18.88 -7.46
N GLY A 207 6.88 18.42 -7.02
CA GLY A 207 7.45 17.15 -7.39
C GLY A 207 7.35 16.12 -6.28
N GLU A 208 8.26 15.15 -6.30
CA GLU A 208 8.23 13.97 -5.44
C GLU A 208 9.43 13.95 -4.48
N PRO A 209 9.28 13.51 -3.22
CA PRO A 209 10.42 13.24 -2.34
C PRO A 209 11.23 12.04 -2.86
N SER A 210 12.53 12.02 -2.59
CA SER A 210 13.36 10.85 -2.88
C SER A 210 13.03 9.69 -1.94
N LEU A 211 13.46 8.47 -2.32
CA LEU A 211 13.36 7.29 -1.45
C LEU A 211 14.07 7.51 -0.09
N SER A 212 15.20 8.21 -0.11
CA SER A 212 15.95 8.53 1.12
C SER A 212 15.21 9.55 1.99
N GLU A 213 14.63 10.60 1.41
CA GLU A 213 13.82 11.58 2.14
C GLU A 213 12.61 10.90 2.80
N MET A 214 11.85 10.11 2.02
CA MET A 214 10.73 9.32 2.52
C MET A 214 11.16 8.40 3.67
N THR A 215 12.26 7.67 3.52
CA THR A 215 12.78 6.76 4.55
C THR A 215 13.13 7.50 5.84
N VAL A 216 13.81 8.65 5.75
CA VAL A 216 14.17 9.46 6.92
C VAL A 216 12.92 9.94 7.66
N LYS A 217 11.92 10.47 6.94
CA LYS A 217 10.66 10.91 7.56
C LYS A 217 9.90 9.75 8.21
N ALA A 218 9.86 8.59 7.55
CA ALA A 218 9.25 7.39 8.10
C ALA A 218 9.91 6.98 9.42
N ILE A 219 11.24 6.91 9.48
CA ILE A 219 11.97 6.58 10.70
C ILE A 219 11.70 7.63 11.80
N GLN A 220 11.66 8.92 11.47
CA GLN A 220 11.40 9.98 12.45
C GLN A 220 10.04 9.85 13.12
N ILE A 221 9.00 9.44 12.38
CA ILE A 221 7.65 9.20 12.90
C ILE A 221 7.60 7.88 13.69
N LEU A 222 8.08 6.79 13.09
CA LEU A 222 7.96 5.43 13.65
C LEU A 222 8.77 5.23 14.93
N ARG A 223 9.95 5.87 15.05
CA ARG A 223 10.82 5.76 16.23
C ARG A 223 10.22 6.37 17.50
N LYS A 224 9.11 7.11 17.40
CA LYS A 224 8.38 7.63 18.56
C LYS A 224 7.81 6.51 19.44
N ASN A 225 7.54 5.34 18.86
CA ASN A 225 6.99 4.21 19.59
C ASN A 225 8.10 3.48 20.40
N PRO A 226 8.02 3.46 21.75
CA PRO A 226 9.02 2.82 22.60
C PRO A 226 9.06 1.29 22.44
N HIS A 227 8.00 0.65 21.92
CA HIS A 227 8.00 -0.77 21.60
C HIS A 227 8.78 -1.08 20.31
N GLY A 228 9.26 -0.06 19.59
CA GLY A 228 9.96 -0.18 18.31
C GLY A 228 9.01 -0.20 17.11
N PHE A 229 9.57 -0.47 15.93
CA PHE A 229 8.83 -0.46 14.68
C PHE A 229 9.34 -1.49 13.67
N PHE A 230 8.50 -1.81 12.68
CA PHE A 230 8.89 -2.44 11.43
C PHE A 230 8.76 -1.44 10.29
N LEU A 231 9.75 -1.39 9.40
CA LEU A 231 9.74 -0.54 8.21
C LEU A 231 10.23 -1.34 7.01
N MET A 232 9.43 -1.42 5.96
CA MET A 232 9.86 -1.89 4.64
C MET A 232 10.16 -0.69 3.74
N VAL A 233 11.29 -0.75 3.03
CA VAL A 233 11.71 0.25 2.04
C VAL A 233 12.01 -0.47 0.73
N GLU A 234 11.30 -0.12 -0.34
CA GLU A 234 11.45 -0.66 -1.72
C GLU A 234 11.87 0.42 -2.72
#